data_AF-A0A6F8YMK7-F1
#
_entry.id   AF-A0A6F8YMK7-F1
#
_cell.length_a   1.000
_cell.length_b   1.000
_cell.length_c   1.000
_cell.angle_alpha   90.00
_cell.angle_beta   90.00
_cell.angle_gamma   90.00
#
_symmetry.space_group_name_H-M   'P 1'
#
loop_
_entity.id
_entity.type
_entity.pdbx_description
1 polymer ?
#
loop_
_entity_poly.entity_id
_entity_poly.type
_entity_poly.pdbx_seq_one_letter_code
_entity_poly.pdbx_strand_id
1 'polypeptide(L)'
;MKAHLEKHVSWGAHVDVTFEHDGSPCVIDATGPMFDAARAAFRTAWDGVDPVDIGVGGSIPFIATFQEMFPGAAILVTGVEDPHAQAHGPNESLHLGEFARACLAEALLLTYVADAAKN
;
A
#
# COMPACT_ATOMS: atom_id res chain seq x y z
N MET A 1 -2.37 -11.46 -22.86
CA MET A 1 -3.12 -12.62 -22.32
C MET A 1 -4.16 -13.15 -23.31
N LYS A 2 -5.24 -12.43 -23.64
CA LYS A 2 -6.31 -12.89 -24.55
C LYS A 2 -5.79 -13.48 -25.87
N ALA A 3 -4.99 -12.72 -26.62
CA ALA A 3 -4.39 -13.19 -27.87
C ALA A 3 -3.51 -14.46 -27.71
N HIS A 4 -2.90 -14.66 -26.54
CA HIS A 4 -2.14 -15.88 -26.24
C HIS A 4 -3.10 -17.07 -26.05
N LEU A 5 -4.18 -16.89 -25.28
CA LEU A 5 -5.19 -17.94 -25.09
C LEU A 5 -5.85 -18.34 -26.41
N GLU A 6 -6.24 -17.37 -27.23
CA GLU A 6 -6.87 -17.60 -28.55
C GLU A 6 -5.92 -18.29 -29.54
N LYS A 7 -4.62 -17.98 -29.51
CA LYS A 7 -3.63 -18.61 -30.39
C LYS A 7 -3.35 -20.07 -30.01
N HIS A 8 -3.57 -20.46 -28.75
CA HIS A 8 -3.17 -21.75 -28.21
C HIS A 8 -4.36 -22.69 -27.93
N VAL A 9 -5.47 -22.49 -28.63
CA VAL A 9 -6.67 -23.35 -28.52
C VAL A 9 -6.43 -24.67 -29.28
N SER A 10 -6.53 -25.78 -28.56
CA SER A 10 -6.30 -27.13 -29.09
C SER A 10 -7.61 -27.90 -29.30
N TRP A 11 -7.54 -28.97 -30.11
CA TRP A 11 -8.62 -29.95 -30.32
C TRP A 11 -9.96 -29.39 -30.82
N GLY A 12 -9.96 -28.19 -31.42
CA GLY A 12 -11.19 -27.56 -31.91
C GLY A 12 -12.11 -27.02 -30.80
N ALA A 13 -11.59 -26.81 -29.58
CA ALA A 13 -12.33 -26.12 -28.53
C ALA A 13 -12.65 -24.66 -28.93
N HIS A 14 -13.65 -24.07 -28.28
CA HIS A 14 -13.97 -22.64 -28.39
C HIS A 14 -13.64 -21.96 -27.07
N VAL A 15 -13.01 -20.77 -27.15
CA VAL A 15 -12.61 -19.98 -25.99
C VAL A 15 -13.15 -18.57 -26.14
N ASP A 16 -13.86 -18.10 -25.12
CA ASP A 16 -14.26 -16.71 -24.94
C ASP A 16 -13.52 -16.13 -23.72
N VAL A 17 -12.94 -14.94 -23.87
CA VAL A 17 -12.17 -14.27 -22.81
C VAL A 17 -12.73 -12.88 -22.56
N THR A 18 -13.15 -12.65 -21.33
CA THR A 18 -13.62 -11.37 -20.80
C THR A 18 -12.70 -10.92 -19.68
N PHE A 19 -12.26 -9.66 -19.71
CA PHE A 19 -11.53 -9.06 -18.60
C PHE A 19 -12.54 -8.38 -17.67
N GLU A 20 -12.47 -8.68 -16.37
CA GLU A 20 -13.43 -8.16 -15.39
C GLU A 20 -12.90 -6.93 -14.66
N HIS A 21 -11.62 -6.94 -14.28
CA HIS A 21 -11.00 -5.87 -13.51
C HIS A 21 -9.61 -5.56 -14.06
N ASP A 22 -9.25 -4.28 -14.00
CA ASP A 22 -7.90 -3.79 -14.20
C ASP A 22 -7.50 -2.86 -13.06
N GLY A 23 -6.22 -2.49 -13.05
CA GLY A 23 -5.67 -1.55 -12.08
C GLY A 23 -4.28 -1.14 -12.55
N SER A 24 -4.06 0.16 -12.65
CA SER A 24 -2.74 0.69 -12.98
C SER A 24 -1.77 0.41 -11.82
N PRO A 25 -0.53 -0.02 -12.10
CA PRO A 25 0.50 -0.09 -11.08
C PRO A 25 0.85 1.32 -10.61
N CYS A 26 1.35 1.45 -9.38
CA CYS A 26 1.84 2.72 -8.84
C CYS A 26 3.26 2.57 -8.31
N VAL A 27 4.05 3.64 -8.47
CA VAL A 27 5.33 3.82 -7.77
C VAL A 27 5.23 5.15 -7.03
N ILE A 28 5.54 5.12 -5.73
CA ILE A 28 5.49 6.31 -4.88
C ILE A 28 6.92 6.80 -4.69
N ASP A 29 7.17 8.05 -5.07
CA ASP A 29 8.37 8.77 -4.65
C ASP A 29 8.20 9.19 -3.19
N ALA A 30 8.77 8.40 -2.28
CA ALA A 30 8.63 8.58 -0.83
C ALA A 30 9.62 9.61 -0.26
N THR A 31 9.93 10.66 -1.01
CA THR A 31 10.87 11.72 -0.59
C THR A 31 10.14 12.99 -0.15
N GLY A 32 10.78 13.75 0.73
CA GLY A 32 10.29 15.06 1.17
C GLY A 32 9.68 15.07 2.57
N PRO A 33 9.29 16.27 3.04
CA PRO A 33 9.06 16.54 4.46
C PRO A 33 7.89 15.76 5.06
N MET A 34 6.86 15.44 4.26
CA MET A 34 5.72 14.65 4.73
C MET A 34 6.11 13.19 5.03
N PHE A 35 6.98 12.60 4.20
CA PHE A 35 7.48 11.26 4.44
C PHE A 35 8.49 11.23 5.58
N ASP A 36 9.32 12.26 5.74
CA ASP A 36 10.23 12.37 6.89
C ASP A 36 9.47 12.48 8.22
N ALA A 37 8.38 13.27 8.24
CA ALA A 37 7.47 13.38 9.37
C ALA A 37 6.79 12.04 9.68
N ALA A 38 6.34 11.32 8.65
CA ALA A 38 5.80 9.97 8.82
C ALA A 38 6.84 9.04 9.42
N ARG A 39 8.05 8.94 8.85
CA ARG A 39 9.11 8.06 9.37
C ARG A 39 9.45 8.38 10.82
N ALA A 40 9.44 9.65 11.23
CA ALA A 40 9.65 10.05 12.62
C ALA A 40 8.51 9.56 13.55
N ALA A 41 7.26 9.62 13.11
CA ALA A 41 6.11 9.10 13.86
C ALA A 41 6.20 7.58 14.05
N PHE A 42 6.48 6.84 12.97
CA PHE A 42 6.67 5.38 13.02
C PHE A 42 7.87 5.00 13.89
N ARG A 43 9.01 5.68 13.75
CA ARG A 43 10.19 5.45 14.61
C ARG A 43 9.85 5.59 16.09
N THR A 44 9.06 6.59 16.44
CA THR A 44 8.64 6.81 17.84
C THR A 44 7.75 5.67 18.34
N ALA A 45 6.79 5.22 17.52
CA ALA A 45 5.89 4.13 17.89
C ALA A 45 6.57 2.75 18.01
N TRP A 46 7.71 2.55 17.34
CA TRP A 46 8.55 1.35 17.41
C TRP A 46 9.83 1.54 18.24
N ASP A 47 9.77 2.36 19.31
CA ASP A 47 10.84 2.50 20.31
C ASP A 47 12.22 2.88 19.72
N GLY A 48 12.23 3.65 18.63
CA GLY A 48 13.45 4.13 17.98
C GLY A 48 13.90 3.30 16.77
N VAL A 49 13.20 2.22 16.41
CA VAL A 49 13.50 1.43 15.22
C VAL A 49 13.11 2.18 13.95
N ASP A 50 14.00 2.21 12.97
CA ASP A 50 13.76 2.87 11.69
C ASP A 50 12.74 2.10 10.83
N PRO A 51 11.71 2.76 10.29
CA PRO A 51 10.83 2.14 9.31
C PRO A 51 11.57 1.89 8.00
N VAL A 52 11.09 0.89 7.26
CA VAL A 52 11.65 0.50 5.96
C VAL A 52 10.60 0.74 4.88
N ASP A 53 11.01 1.39 3.80
CA ASP A 53 10.17 1.52 2.61
C ASP A 53 10.20 0.23 1.80
N ILE A 54 9.04 -0.32 1.47
CA ILE A 54 8.91 -1.60 0.76
C ILE A 54 7.99 -1.48 -0.45
N GLY A 55 8.19 -2.38 -1.42
CA GLY A 55 7.19 -2.69 -2.44
C GLY A 55 6.26 -3.81 -1.98
N VAL A 56 4.98 -3.75 -2.36
CA VAL A 56 3.97 -4.76 -2.02
C VAL A 56 3.33 -5.28 -3.31
N GLY A 57 3.10 -6.60 -3.39
CA GLY A 57 2.55 -7.25 -4.59
C GLY A 57 1.01 -7.18 -4.72
N GLY A 58 0.32 -6.71 -3.68
CA GLY A 58 -1.12 -6.45 -3.71
C GLY A 58 -1.48 -5.26 -4.61
N SER A 59 -2.77 -5.06 -4.86
CA SER A 59 -3.25 -3.97 -5.70
C SER A 59 -4.28 -3.11 -4.97
N ILE A 60 -4.03 -1.81 -4.92
CA ILE A 60 -4.99 -0.78 -4.49
C ILE A 60 -5.09 0.22 -5.65
N PRO A 61 -5.94 -0.06 -6.68
CA PRO A 61 -5.96 0.72 -7.92
C PRO A 61 -6.18 2.21 -7.73
N PHE A 62 -6.89 2.57 -6.66
CA PHE A 62 -7.19 3.95 -6.32
C PHE A 62 -5.94 4.82 -6.07
N ILE A 63 -4.80 4.22 -5.68
CA ILE A 63 -3.54 4.96 -5.47
C ILE A 63 -3.08 5.61 -6.76
N ALA A 64 -3.05 4.87 -7.87
CA ALA A 64 -2.60 5.39 -9.16
C ALA A 64 -3.53 6.53 -9.63
N THR A 65 -4.85 6.34 -9.51
CA THR A 65 -5.83 7.38 -9.81
C THR A 65 -5.62 8.63 -8.94
N PHE A 66 -5.32 8.46 -7.65
CA PHE A 66 -5.10 9.58 -6.75
C PHE A 66 -3.81 10.35 -7.09
N GLN A 67 -2.74 9.66 -7.48
CA GLN A 67 -1.50 10.29 -7.97
C GLN A 67 -1.75 11.17 -9.20
N GLU A 68 -2.55 10.67 -10.15
CA GLU A 68 -2.90 11.42 -11.37
C GLU A 68 -3.74 12.65 -11.05
N MET A 69 -4.71 12.52 -10.13
CA MET A 69 -5.61 13.61 -9.75
C MET A 69 -4.92 14.68 -8.89
N PHE A 70 -3.96 14.29 -8.05
CA PHE A 70 -3.31 15.16 -7.07
C PHE A 70 -1.79 15.02 -7.11
N PRO A 71 -1.12 15.47 -8.18
CA PRO A 71 0.32 15.25 -8.38
C PRO A 71 1.22 15.94 -7.34
N GLY A 72 0.69 16.90 -6.58
CA GLY A 72 1.40 17.56 -5.48
C GLY A 72 1.16 16.92 -4.10
N ALA A 73 0.31 15.90 -4.01
CA ALA A 73 0.03 15.24 -2.73
C ALA A 73 1.14 14.21 -2.41
N ALA A 74 1.60 14.21 -1.16
CA ALA A 74 2.36 13.09 -0.62
C ALA A 74 1.37 11.94 -0.33
N ILE A 75 1.63 10.76 -0.89
CA ILE A 75 0.80 9.57 -0.68
C ILE A 75 1.59 8.56 0.14
N LEU A 76 1.15 8.34 1.37
CA LEU A 76 1.70 7.32 2.25
C LEU A 76 0.77 6.10 2.25
N VAL A 77 1.32 4.93 2.00
CA VAL A 77 0.61 3.65 2.12
C VAL A 77 1.25 2.88 3.27
N THR A 78 0.47 2.59 4.28
CA THR A 78 0.90 1.89 5.49
C THR A 78 -0.23 0.99 6.00
N GLY A 79 0.05 0.16 6.98
CA GLY A 79 -0.91 -0.81 7.51
C GLY A 79 -0.42 -1.50 8.76
N VAL A 80 -1.19 -2.51 9.18
CA VAL A 80 -0.99 -3.27 10.43
C VAL A 80 -0.63 -4.73 10.19
N GLU A 81 -0.37 -5.09 8.93
CA GLU A 81 -0.12 -6.47 8.54
C GLU A 81 1.27 -6.92 8.99
N ASP A 82 1.30 -7.95 9.82
CA ASP A 82 2.48 -8.75 10.09
C ASP A 82 2.52 -10.00 9.18
N PRO A 83 3.63 -10.76 9.11
CA PRO A 83 3.74 -11.94 8.25
C PRO A 83 2.69 -13.05 8.48
N HIS A 84 1.96 -13.01 9.60
CA HIS A 84 0.91 -13.93 9.99
C HIS A 84 -0.50 -13.33 9.91
N ALA A 85 -0.66 -12.12 9.40
CA ALA A 85 -1.98 -11.49 9.25
C ALA A 85 -2.90 -12.31 8.33
N GLN A 86 -2.33 -12.95 7.29
CA GLN A 86 -3.05 -13.82 6.35
C GLN A 86 -4.29 -13.16 5.71
N ALA A 87 -4.19 -11.89 5.31
CA ALA A 87 -5.28 -11.18 4.63
C ALA A 87 -5.87 -12.03 3.48
N HIS A 88 -7.21 -12.18 3.46
CA HIS A 88 -7.95 -13.02 2.51
C HIS A 88 -7.75 -14.54 2.66
N GLY A 89 -7.11 -15.00 3.73
CA GLY A 89 -6.85 -16.40 4.04
C GLY A 89 -7.65 -16.93 5.23
N PRO A 90 -7.70 -18.27 5.43
CA PRO A 90 -8.19 -18.82 6.68
C PRO A 90 -7.27 -18.42 7.84
N ASN A 91 -7.87 -18.23 9.02
CA ASN A 91 -7.19 -17.74 10.23
C ASN A 91 -6.57 -16.34 10.07
N GLU A 92 -7.16 -15.49 9.22
CA GLU A 92 -6.85 -14.05 9.19
C GLU A 92 -6.87 -13.47 10.61
N SER A 93 -5.82 -12.73 10.97
CA SER A 93 -5.62 -12.24 12.33
C SER A 93 -4.92 -10.89 12.36
N LEU A 94 -4.96 -10.25 13.53
CA LEU A 94 -4.33 -8.97 13.79
C LEU A 94 -3.56 -9.04 15.10
N HIS A 95 -2.24 -8.86 15.06
CA HIS A 95 -1.44 -8.81 16.27
C HIS A 95 -1.75 -7.52 17.06
N LEU A 96 -2.34 -7.67 18.25
CA LEU A 96 -2.80 -6.52 19.06
C LEU A 96 -1.67 -5.59 19.50
N GLY A 97 -0.44 -6.11 19.67
CA GLY A 97 0.73 -5.28 19.95
C GLY A 97 1.10 -4.37 18.78
N GLU A 98 1.03 -4.89 17.55
CA GLU A 98 1.33 -4.08 16.35
C GLU A 98 0.19 -3.14 16.03
N PHE A 99 -1.05 -3.55 16.28
CA PHE A 99 -2.19 -2.65 16.19
C PHE A 99 -2.04 -1.46 17.14
N ALA A 100 -1.64 -1.68 18.39
CA ALA A 100 -1.41 -0.61 19.35
C ALA A 100 -0.30 0.36 18.92
N ARG A 101 0.81 -0.16 18.37
CA ARG A 101 1.90 0.67 17.83
C ARG A 101 1.46 1.45 16.60
N ALA A 102 0.73 0.83 15.67
CA ALA A 102 0.21 1.51 14.49
C ALA A 102 -0.78 2.61 14.86
N CYS A 103 -1.68 2.39 15.82
CA CYS A 103 -2.56 3.45 16.33
C CYS A 103 -1.78 4.63 16.90
N LEU A 104 -0.70 4.37 17.65
CA LEU A 104 0.17 5.42 18.17
C LEU A 104 0.88 6.16 17.01
N ALA A 105 1.42 5.43 16.03
CA ALA A 105 2.08 6.00 14.87
C ALA A 105 1.14 6.92 14.08
N GLU A 106 -0.10 6.49 13.82
CA GLU A 106 -1.11 7.29 13.13
C GLU A 106 -1.49 8.56 13.91
N ALA A 107 -1.64 8.47 15.24
CA ALA A 107 -1.93 9.64 16.07
C ALA A 107 -0.77 10.66 16.04
N LEU A 108 0.47 10.18 16.09
CA LEU A 108 1.66 11.02 15.99
C LEU A 108 1.83 11.60 14.57
N LEU A 109 1.54 10.79 13.54
CA LEU A 109 1.61 11.18 12.13
C LEU A 109 0.81 12.45 11.89
N LEU A 110 -0.45 12.49 12.31
CA LEU A 110 -1.32 13.66 12.16
C LEU A 110 -0.71 14.93 12.77
N THR A 111 -0.03 14.81 13.91
CA THR A 111 0.65 15.94 14.54
C THR A 111 1.88 16.36 13.73
N TYR A 112 2.72 15.39 13.34
CA TYR A 112 4.01 15.66 12.72
C TYR A 112 3.86 16.20 11.30
N VAL A 113 2.89 15.70 10.53
CA VAL A 113 2.60 16.24 9.18
C VAL A 113 2.00 17.63 9.26
N ALA A 114 1.18 17.92 10.27
CA ALA A 114 0.65 19.26 10.50
C ALA A 114 1.75 20.27 10.84
N ASP A 115 2.78 19.85 11.60
CA ASP A 115 3.94 20.69 11.88
C ASP A 115 4.87 20.84 10.67
N ALA A 116 5.09 19.76 9.91
CA ALA A 116 5.86 19.81 8.67
C ALA A 116 5.21 20.73 7.61
N ALA A 117 3.88 20.83 7.58
CA ALA A 117 3.15 21.65 6.62
C ALA A 117 3.20 23.16 6.93
N LYS A 118 3.67 23.55 8.12
CA LYS A 118 3.83 24.98 8.51
C LYS A 118 5.18 25.56 8.07
N ASN A 119 6.15 24.72 7.76
CA ASN A 119 7.52 25.09 7.38
C ASN A 119 7.68 25.08 5.85
#